data_AF-A0A1H7YUE4-F1
#
_entry.id   AF-A0A1H7YUE4-F1
#
_cell.length_a   1.000
_cell.length_b   1.000
_cell.length_c   1.000
_cell.angle_alpha   90.00
_cell.angle_beta   90.00
_cell.angle_gamma   90.00
#
_symmetry.space_group_name_H-M   'P 1'
#
loop_
_entity.id
_entity.type
_entity.pdbx_description
1 polymer ?
#
loop_
_entity_poly.entity_id
_entity_poly.type
_entity_poly.pdbx_seq_one_letter_code
_entity_poly.pdbx_strand_id
1 'polypeptide(L)'
;MRSLRRITPLVVVVLAGCGGSHMPDDEQADFGASVVARGVIAAQQKCDAVGMPDLYECAEAPSSPTGERMAARVALGMYRTFQQSCYETAGAGKCEALVEAAYRKAKAQESSTLETGIKKPPEGG
;
A
#
# COMPACT_ATOMS: atom_id res chain seq x y z
N MET A 1 -5.71 -17.38 -72.65
CA MET A 1 -5.97 -18.33 -71.54
C MET A 1 -4.65 -18.78 -70.96
N ARG A 2 -4.45 -18.60 -69.64
CA ARG A 2 -3.39 -19.19 -68.77
C ARG A 2 -1.95 -18.81 -69.16
N SER A 3 -0.96 -18.56 -68.30
CA SER A 3 -0.81 -18.42 -66.85
C SER A 3 0.69 -18.14 -66.70
N LEU A 4 1.11 -16.92 -66.35
CA LEU A 4 2.48 -16.68 -65.88
C LEU A 4 2.44 -16.31 -64.39
N ARG A 5 2.95 -17.26 -63.61
CA ARG A 5 3.26 -17.15 -62.19
C ARG A 5 4.16 -15.94 -61.98
N ARG A 6 3.62 -14.83 -61.45
CA ARG A 6 4.43 -13.79 -60.84
C ARG A 6 4.78 -14.23 -59.43
N ILE A 7 6.07 -14.41 -59.24
CA ILE A 7 6.74 -14.65 -57.97
C ILE A 7 6.58 -13.36 -57.16
N THR A 8 5.72 -13.39 -56.15
CA THR A 8 5.60 -12.30 -55.18
C THR A 8 6.74 -12.43 -54.19
N PRO A 9 7.66 -11.45 -54.05
CA PRO A 9 8.58 -11.44 -52.94
C PRO A 9 7.75 -11.27 -51.67
N LEU A 10 7.72 -12.32 -50.86
CA LEU A 10 7.13 -12.32 -49.53
C LEU A 10 8.04 -11.48 -48.64
N VAL A 11 7.85 -10.15 -48.67
CA VAL A 11 8.50 -9.25 -47.73
C VAL A 11 7.83 -9.51 -46.38
N VAL A 12 8.43 -10.39 -45.59
CA VAL A 12 8.12 -10.53 -44.17
C VAL A 12 8.57 -9.22 -43.52
N VAL A 13 7.66 -8.27 -43.43
CA VAL A 13 7.81 -7.15 -42.51
C VAL A 13 7.68 -7.76 -41.13
N VAL A 14 8.82 -8.14 -40.55
CA VAL A 14 8.93 -8.29 -39.10
C VAL A 14 8.71 -6.89 -38.56
N LEU A 15 7.44 -6.56 -38.29
CA LEU A 15 7.12 -5.51 -37.35
C LEU A 15 7.85 -5.92 -36.08
N ALA A 16 8.97 -5.24 -35.82
CA ALA A 16 9.43 -5.03 -34.47
C ALA A 16 8.23 -4.41 -33.76
N GLY A 17 7.40 -5.28 -33.17
CA GLY A 17 6.63 -4.90 -32.03
C GLY A 17 7.67 -4.40 -31.06
N CYS A 18 7.81 -3.08 -31.00
CA CYS A 18 8.09 -2.43 -29.73
C CYS A 18 7.09 -3.08 -28.79
N GLY A 19 7.57 -4.08 -28.05
CA GLY A 19 6.85 -4.61 -26.92
C GLY A 19 6.60 -3.39 -26.08
N GLY A 20 5.39 -2.86 -26.21
CA GLY A 20 4.84 -1.99 -25.20
C GLY A 20 4.97 -2.85 -23.97
N SER A 21 5.97 -2.52 -23.15
CA SER A 21 5.94 -2.88 -21.76
C SER A 21 4.55 -2.45 -21.34
N HIS A 22 3.67 -3.42 -21.20
CA HIS A 22 2.50 -3.26 -20.38
C HIS A 22 3.11 -2.97 -19.02
N MET A 23 3.39 -1.68 -18.77
CA MET A 23 3.65 -1.20 -17.43
C MET A 23 2.42 -1.68 -16.69
N PRO A 24 2.57 -2.60 -15.73
CA PRO A 24 1.42 -2.97 -14.94
C PRO A 24 0.86 -1.66 -14.39
N ASP A 25 -0.43 -1.45 -14.59
CA ASP A 25 -1.23 -0.39 -13.97
C ASP A 25 -1.06 -0.34 -12.42
N ASP A 26 -0.35 -1.35 -11.88
CA ASP A 26 0.00 -1.62 -10.50
C ASP A 26 1.19 -0.82 -9.93
N GLU A 27 2.03 -0.13 -10.73
CA GLU A 27 3.07 0.76 -10.18
C GLU A 27 2.50 2.16 -9.91
N GLN A 28 1.36 2.22 -9.20
CA GLN A 28 0.82 3.48 -8.73
C GLN A 28 1.76 4.04 -7.65
N ALA A 29 2.21 5.28 -7.84
CA ALA A 29 3.08 5.94 -6.88
C ALA A 29 2.42 5.94 -5.49
N ASP A 30 3.00 5.19 -4.54
CA ASP A 30 2.45 5.00 -3.20
C ASP A 30 2.53 6.29 -2.37
N PHE A 31 3.42 7.23 -2.71
CA PHE A 31 3.69 8.47 -1.97
C PHE A 31 3.97 8.27 -0.46
N GLY A 32 4.27 7.04 -0.02
CA GLY A 32 4.41 6.68 1.39
C GLY A 32 3.10 6.32 2.09
N ALA A 33 1.98 6.21 1.38
CA ALA A 33 0.67 5.81 1.91
C ALA A 33 0.75 4.47 2.66
N SER A 34 1.53 3.51 2.18
CA SER A 34 1.78 2.23 2.85
C SER A 34 2.45 2.39 4.22
N VAL A 35 3.40 3.32 4.35
CA VAL A 35 4.08 3.61 5.63
C VAL A 35 3.12 4.28 6.61
N VAL A 36 2.37 5.27 6.11
CA VAL A 36 1.37 6.01 6.89
C VAL A 36 0.31 5.06 7.42
N ALA A 37 -0.26 4.21 6.55
CA ALA A 37 -1.27 3.21 6.92
C ALA A 37 -0.77 2.27 8.02
N ARG A 38 0.45 1.73 7.89
CA ARG A 38 1.05 0.88 8.93
C ARG A 38 1.26 1.62 10.25
N GLY A 39 1.69 2.88 10.19
CA GLY A 39 1.85 3.74 11.37
C GLY A 39 0.53 3.99 12.09
N VAL A 40 -0.53 4.30 11.34
CA VAL A 40 -1.90 4.49 11.86
C VAL A 40 -2.40 3.22 12.53
N ILE A 41 -2.23 2.06 11.89
CA ILE A 41 -2.64 0.76 12.43
C ILE A 41 -1.90 0.44 13.74
N ALA A 42 -0.58 0.61 13.76
CA ALA A 42 0.23 0.34 14.95
C ALA A 42 -0.12 1.29 16.10
N ALA A 43 -0.45 2.55 15.81
CA ALA A 43 -0.94 3.48 16.81
C ALA A 43 -2.33 3.07 17.33
N GLN A 44 -3.25 2.69 16.45
CA GLN A 44 -4.58 2.20 16.83
C GLN A 44 -4.49 1.02 17.78
N GLN A 45 -3.67 0.01 17.47
CA GLN A 45 -3.51 -1.15 18.35
C GLN A 45 -3.07 -0.77 19.77
N LYS A 46 -2.17 0.21 19.91
CA LYS A 46 -1.71 0.69 21.21
C LYS A 46 -2.79 1.48 21.95
N CYS A 47 -3.53 2.30 21.22
CA CYS A 47 -4.61 3.13 21.76
C CYS A 47 -5.85 2.29 22.14
N ASP A 48 -6.18 1.29 21.33
CA ASP A 48 -7.21 0.28 21.58
C ASP A 48 -6.90 -0.51 22.87
N ALA A 49 -5.63 -0.86 23.09
CA ALA A 49 -5.19 -1.59 24.28
C ALA A 49 -5.40 -0.83 25.60
N VAL A 50 -5.55 0.49 25.55
CA VAL A 50 -5.87 1.33 26.72
C VAL A 50 -7.32 1.84 26.72
N GLY A 51 -8.16 1.33 25.81
CA GLY A 51 -9.57 1.68 25.72
C GLY A 51 -9.87 3.05 25.08
N MET A 52 -8.92 3.62 24.33
CA MET A 52 -9.09 4.88 23.60
C MET A 52 -8.92 4.66 22.10
N PRO A 53 -9.93 4.15 21.38
CA PRO A 53 -9.78 3.79 19.96
C PRO A 53 -9.63 4.98 19.02
N ASP A 54 -10.08 6.17 19.43
CA ASP A 54 -9.88 7.38 18.65
C ASP A 54 -8.42 7.86 18.77
N LEU A 55 -7.73 7.95 17.63
CA LEU A 55 -6.31 8.34 17.61
C LEU A 55 -6.09 9.80 18.03
N TYR A 56 -7.03 10.71 17.76
CA TYR A 56 -6.90 12.11 18.17
C TYR A 56 -7.08 12.24 19.68
N GLU A 57 -8.08 11.57 20.26
CA GLU A 57 -8.26 11.51 21.71
C GLU A 57 -7.06 10.85 22.39
N CYS A 58 -6.57 9.73 21.87
CA CYS A 58 -5.38 9.05 22.38
C CYS A 58 -4.11 9.93 22.32
N ALA A 59 -3.97 10.76 21.28
CA ALA A 59 -2.86 11.71 21.16
C ALA A 59 -2.91 12.87 22.17
N GLU A 60 -4.11 13.24 22.63
CA GLU A 60 -4.34 14.31 23.60
C GLU A 60 -4.47 13.81 25.05
N ALA A 61 -4.66 12.50 25.24
CA ALA A 61 -4.69 11.85 26.53
C ALA A 61 -3.44 12.14 27.38
N PRO A 62 -3.50 12.13 28.72
CA PRO A 62 -2.33 12.31 29.58
C PRO A 62 -1.17 11.37 29.24
N SER A 63 0.06 11.79 29.53
CA SER A 63 1.23 10.93 29.31
C SER A 63 1.13 9.64 30.12
N SER A 64 1.37 8.51 29.46
CA SER A 64 1.40 7.19 30.07
C SER A 64 2.72 6.48 29.77
N PRO A 65 3.13 5.50 30.59
CA PRO A 65 4.36 4.73 30.37
C PRO A 65 4.27 3.76 29.17
N THR A 66 3.06 3.47 28.64
CA THR A 66 2.88 2.49 27.56
C THR A 66 3.16 3.09 26.17
N GLY A 67 3.23 4.43 26.07
CA GLY A 67 3.68 5.13 24.87
C GLY A 67 2.66 5.19 23.72
N GLU A 68 1.41 4.83 23.99
CA GLU A 68 0.25 4.96 23.11
C GLU A 68 0.03 6.42 22.65
N ARG A 69 0.12 7.39 23.57
CA ARG A 69 -0.01 8.82 23.24
C ARG A 69 1.02 9.24 22.21
N MET A 70 2.28 8.82 22.40
CA MET A 70 3.36 9.15 21.48
C MET A 70 3.17 8.47 20.13
N ALA A 71 2.73 7.20 20.12
CA ALA A 71 2.43 6.49 18.89
C ALA A 71 1.32 7.18 18.08
N ALA A 72 0.24 7.60 18.74
CA ALA A 72 -0.84 8.35 18.12
C ALA A 72 -0.36 9.68 17.54
N ARG A 73 0.40 10.47 18.29
CA ARG A 73 0.97 11.74 17.81
C ARG A 73 1.86 11.56 16.59
N VAL A 74 2.72 10.56 16.61
CA VAL A 74 3.63 10.26 15.50
C VAL A 74 2.84 9.83 14.27
N ALA A 75 1.86 8.93 14.42
CA ALA A 75 1.00 8.49 13.32
C ALA A 75 0.21 9.65 12.69
N LEU A 76 -0.40 10.51 13.52
CA LEU A 76 -1.12 11.69 13.04
C LEU A 76 -0.18 12.71 12.36
N GLY A 77 1.04 12.88 12.89
CA GLY A 77 2.07 13.70 12.27
C GLY A 77 2.47 13.19 10.88
N MET A 78 2.75 11.89 10.76
CA MET A 78 3.07 11.25 9.47
C MET A 78 1.92 11.38 8.47
N TYR A 79 0.68 11.17 8.91
CA TYR A 79 -0.50 11.34 8.07
C TYR A 79 -0.65 12.79 7.56
N ARG A 80 -0.46 13.79 8.42
CA ARG A 80 -0.50 15.21 8.02
C ARG A 80 0.60 15.57 7.03
N THR A 81 1.83 15.12 7.28
CA THR A 81 2.95 15.35 6.34
C THR A 81 2.66 14.71 4.99
N PHE A 82 2.16 13.46 5.00
CA PHE A 82 1.72 12.79 3.78
C PHE A 82 0.64 13.57 3.05
N GLN A 83 -0.41 14.01 3.76
CA GLN A 83 -1.49 14.80 3.14
C GLN A 83 -0.93 16.03 2.46
N GLN A 84 -0.08 16.82 3.13
CA GLN A 84 0.50 18.02 2.55
C GLN A 84 1.29 17.71 1.27
N SER A 85 2.25 16.77 1.34
CA SER A 85 3.10 16.44 0.18
C SER A 85 2.33 15.77 -0.96
N CYS A 86 1.39 14.89 -0.64
CA CYS A 86 0.63 14.16 -1.64
C CYS A 86 -0.44 15.07 -2.30
N TYR A 87 -1.14 15.91 -1.52
CA TYR A 87 -2.22 16.74 -2.05
C TYR A 87 -1.70 17.76 -3.06
N GLU A 88 -0.50 18.31 -2.82
CA GLU A 88 0.19 19.20 -3.77
C GLU A 88 0.54 18.49 -5.10
N THR A 89 0.80 17.18 -5.06
CA THR A 89 1.29 16.42 -6.22
C THR A 89 0.18 15.70 -7.00
N ALA A 90 -0.75 15.06 -6.29
CA ALA A 90 -1.76 14.16 -6.86
C ALA A 90 -3.21 14.57 -6.56
N GLY A 91 -3.42 15.54 -5.67
CA GLY A 91 -4.74 16.00 -5.23
C GLY A 91 -5.38 15.14 -4.14
N ALA A 92 -6.24 15.76 -3.33
CA ALA A 92 -6.81 15.17 -2.11
C ALA A 92 -7.47 13.80 -2.33
N GLY A 93 -8.37 13.69 -3.32
CA GLY A 93 -9.12 12.46 -3.55
C GLY A 93 -8.25 11.25 -3.90
N LYS A 94 -7.15 11.43 -4.65
CA LYS A 94 -6.22 10.33 -4.96
C LYS A 94 -5.41 9.92 -3.74
N CYS A 95 -4.94 10.90 -2.96
CA CYS A 95 -4.14 10.66 -1.77
C CYS A 95 -4.94 9.96 -0.66
N GLU A 96 -6.20 10.34 -0.46
CA GLU A 96 -7.10 9.66 0.47
C GLU A 96 -7.37 8.21 0.03
N ALA A 97 -7.63 8.00 -1.27
CA ALA A 97 -7.81 6.65 -1.81
C ALA A 97 -6.56 5.76 -1.65
N LEU A 98 -5.35 6.32 -1.82
CA LEU A 98 -4.09 5.61 -1.61
C LEU A 98 -3.94 5.16 -0.16
N VAL A 99 -4.20 6.04 0.81
CA VAL A 99 -4.12 5.68 2.24
C VAL A 99 -5.20 4.66 2.60
N GLU A 100 -6.43 4.80 2.10
CA GLU A 100 -7.50 3.84 2.36
C GLU A 100 -7.17 2.45 1.78
N ALA A 101 -6.66 2.40 0.55
CA ALA A 101 -6.23 1.15 -0.08
C ALA A 101 -5.06 0.50 0.70
N ALA A 102 -4.06 1.30 1.07
CA ALA A 102 -2.93 0.85 1.88
C ALA A 102 -3.36 0.33 3.26
N TYR A 103 -4.29 1.02 3.92
CA TYR A 103 -4.83 0.64 5.22
C TYR A 103 -5.57 -0.70 5.15
N ARG A 104 -6.47 -0.87 4.16
CA ARG A 104 -7.17 -2.14 3.96
C ARG A 104 -6.20 -3.29 3.67
N LYS A 105 -5.20 -3.04 2.81
CA LYS A 105 -4.17 -4.03 2.49
C LYS A 105 -3.35 -4.43 3.72
N ALA A 106 -2.94 -3.46 4.54
CA ALA A 106 -2.17 -3.72 5.75
C ALA A 106 -2.99 -4.50 6.79
N LYS A 107 -4.24 -4.13 7.04
CA LYS A 107 -5.13 -4.89 7.96
C LYS A 107 -5.33 -6.35 7.52
N ALA A 108 -5.51 -6.60 6.23
CA ALA A 108 -5.64 -7.96 5.70
C ALA A 108 -4.36 -8.81 5.83
N GLN A 109 -3.19 -8.16 5.84
CA GLN A 109 -1.91 -8.83 6.06
C GLN A 109 -1.68 -9.18 7.53
N GLU A 110 -2.15 -8.37 8.47
CA GLU A 110 -2.08 -8.68 9.90
C GLU A 110 -2.88 -9.94 10.25
N SER A 111 -4.10 -10.07 9.71
CA SER A 111 -4.92 -11.28 9.91
C SER A 111 -4.25 -12.53 9.32
N SER A 112 -3.66 -12.41 8.13
CA SER A 112 -2.98 -13.54 7.46
C SER A 112 -1.71 -14.00 8.20
N THR A 113 -0.98 -13.07 8.82
CA THR A 113 0.24 -13.37 9.59
C THR A 113 -0.10 -14.06 10.90
N LEU A 114 -1.21 -13.67 11.55
CA LEU A 114 -1.75 -14.34 12.74
C LEU A 114 -2.15 -15.79 12.45
N GLU A 115 -2.76 -16.09 11.29
CA GLU A 115 -3.12 -17.47 10.93
C GLU A 115 -1.90 -18.36 10.62
N THR A 116 -0.83 -17.77 10.07
CA THR A 116 0.39 -18.53 9.74
C THR A 116 1.27 -18.78 10.98
N GLY A 117 1.17 -17.94 12.01
CA GLY A 117 1.89 -18.07 13.28
C GLY A 117 1.38 -19.17 14.23
N ILE A 118 0.22 -19.79 13.96
CA ILE A 118 -0.35 -20.90 14.75
C ILE A 118 0.06 -22.27 14.17
N LYS A 119 1.22 -22.38 13.51
CA LYS A 119 1.87 -23.68 13.29
C LYS A 119 3.00 -23.86 14.29
N LYS A 120 2.64 -24.56 15.37
CA LYS A 120 3.48 -25.18 16.42
C LYS A 120 4.91 -25.49 15.94
N PRO A 121 5.98 -25.17 16.71
CA PRO A 121 7.31 -25.66 16.37
C PRO A 121 7.31 -27.21 16.40
N PRO A 122 8.05 -27.89 15.51
CA PRO A 122 8.23 -29.32 15.63
C PRO A 122 9.01 -29.60 16.93
N GLU A 123 8.32 -30.24 17.87
CA GLU A 123 8.99 -30.99 18.94
C GLU A 123 9.70 -32.19 18.30
N GLY A 124 11.01 -32.30 18.49
CA GLY A 124 11.80 -33.48 18.13
C GLY A 124 13.28 -33.14 17.98
N GLY A 125 14.21 -33.83 18.62
CA GLY A 125 14.13 -35.01 19.50
C GLY A 125 15.50 -35.32 20.09
#